data_AF-A0AA95FFC0-F1
#
_entry.id   AF-A0AA95FFC0-F1
#
_cell.length_a   1.000
_cell.length_b   1.000
_cell.length_c   1.000
_cell.angle_alpha   90.00
_cell.angle_beta   90.00
_cell.angle_gamma   90.00
#
_symmetry.space_group_name_H-M   'P 1'
#
loop_
_entity.id
_entity.type
_entity.pdbx_description
1 polymer ?
#
loop_
_entity_poly.entity_id
_entity_poly.type
_entity_poly.pdbx_seq_one_letter_code
_entity_poly.pdbx_strand_id
1 'polypeptide(L)'
;MKTTIENTFDDFKTALNNNPALQEQFRENPVRAAENLVITNPKDTDYWIYRIIVMMLGLAIIIIIIGLVALAITGKGTNDSQLVTIFATISSGAIGALAGLLSPSPKK
;
A
#
# COMPACT_ATOMS: atom_id res chain seq x y z
N MET A 1 5.00 29.43 -3.21
CA MET A 1 4.48 28.27 -2.47
C MET A 1 3.90 27.30 -3.48
N LYS A 2 4.28 26.01 -3.42
CA LYS A 2 3.75 24.99 -4.33
C LYS A 2 2.40 24.49 -3.80
N THR A 3 1.35 24.57 -4.61
CA THR A 3 0.01 24.05 -4.33
C THR A 3 -0.06 22.58 -4.74
N THR A 4 -0.33 21.71 -3.77
CA THR A 4 -0.48 20.27 -3.95
C THR A 4 -1.92 19.95 -4.37
N ILE A 5 -2.13 19.09 -5.37
CA ILE A 5 -3.45 18.76 -5.95
C ILE A 5 -3.56 17.23 -6.06
N GLU A 6 -4.58 16.61 -5.46
CA GLU A 6 -4.84 15.17 -5.57
C GLU A 6 -5.55 14.83 -6.88
N ASN A 7 -4.87 15.01 -8.01
CA ASN A 7 -5.22 14.38 -9.30
C ASN A 7 -6.70 14.53 -9.78
N THR A 8 -7.46 15.47 -9.21
CA THR A 8 -8.90 15.59 -9.36
C THR A 8 -9.24 17.01 -9.77
N PHE A 9 -10.20 17.12 -10.69
CA PHE A 9 -10.65 18.40 -11.23
C PHE A 9 -11.15 19.37 -10.13
N ASP A 10 -11.76 18.85 -9.07
CA ASP A 10 -12.23 19.65 -7.92
C ASP A 10 -11.09 20.26 -7.10
N ASP A 11 -9.98 19.54 -6.92
CA ASP A 11 -8.79 20.08 -6.26
C ASP A 11 -8.15 21.17 -7.11
N PHE A 12 -8.13 20.96 -8.44
CA PHE A 12 -7.66 21.99 -9.36
C PHE A 12 -8.52 23.25 -9.29
N LYS A 13 -9.85 23.10 -9.29
CA LYS A 13 -10.79 24.21 -9.14
C LYS A 13 -10.59 24.95 -7.82
N THR A 14 -10.33 24.22 -6.74
CA THR A 14 -10.06 24.79 -5.41
C THR A 14 -8.73 25.54 -5.38
N ALA A 15 -7.67 24.96 -5.94
CA ALA A 15 -6.36 25.61 -6.07
C ALA A 15 -6.41 26.87 -6.94
N LEU A 16 -7.20 26.85 -8.03
CA LEU A 16 -7.39 27.99 -8.92
C LEU A 16 -8.19 29.11 -8.23
N ASN A 17 -9.23 28.78 -7.48
CA ASN A 17 -10.02 29.79 -6.75
C ASN A 17 -9.23 30.48 -5.63
N ASN A 18 -8.34 29.75 -4.97
CA ASN A 18 -7.61 30.24 -3.79
C ASN A 18 -6.26 30.91 -4.12
N ASN A 19 -5.82 30.90 -5.39
CA ASN A 19 -4.53 31.45 -5.77
C ASN A 19 -4.64 32.47 -6.93
N PRO A 20 -4.60 33.78 -6.63
CA PRO A 20 -4.70 34.84 -7.63
C PRO A 20 -3.63 34.75 -8.72
N ALA A 21 -2.41 34.32 -8.37
CA ALA A 21 -1.31 34.19 -9.33
C ALA A 21 -1.53 33.01 -10.31
N LEU A 22 -2.18 31.93 -9.85
CA LEU A 22 -2.57 30.83 -10.74
C LEU A 22 -3.71 31.25 -11.67
N GLN A 23 -4.63 32.11 -11.22
CA GLN A 23 -5.69 32.64 -12.09
C GLN A 23 -5.13 33.50 -13.22
N GLU A 24 -4.15 34.33 -12.92
CA GLU A 24 -3.50 35.19 -13.90
C GLU A 24 -2.73 34.36 -14.93
N GLN A 25 -1.92 33.39 -14.46
CA GLN A 25 -1.21 32.45 -15.34
C GLN A 25 -2.15 31.59 -16.19
N PHE A 26 -3.28 31.16 -15.63
CA PHE A 26 -4.28 30.37 -16.36
C PHE A 26 -5.02 31.22 -17.42
N ARG A 27 -5.23 32.52 -17.16
CA ARG A 27 -5.81 33.47 -18.13
C ARG A 27 -4.86 33.79 -19.27
N GLU A 28 -3.56 33.95 -18.99
CA GLU A 28 -2.56 34.22 -20.01
C GLU A 28 -2.29 32.99 -20.90
N ASN A 29 -2.13 31.81 -20.29
CA ASN A 29 -1.87 30.58 -21.04
C ASN A 29 -2.34 29.33 -20.27
N PRO A 30 -3.58 28.85 -20.52
CA PRO A 30 -4.19 27.80 -19.73
C PRO A 30 -3.46 26.45 -19.85
N VAL A 31 -2.89 26.16 -21.03
CA VAL A 31 -2.15 24.91 -21.28
C VAL A 31 -0.86 24.87 -20.47
N ARG A 32 -0.12 25.98 -20.46
CA ARG A 32 1.16 26.10 -19.75
C ARG A 32 0.96 26.16 -18.23
N ALA A 33 -0.15 26.75 -17.78
CA ALA A 33 -0.53 26.74 -16.37
C ALA A 33 -0.84 25.31 -15.89
N ALA A 34 -1.53 24.51 -16.72
CA ALA A 34 -1.82 23.11 -16.41
C ALA A 34 -0.57 22.22 -16.37
N GLU A 35 0.44 22.48 -17.20
CA GLU A 35 1.72 21.76 -17.16
C GLU A 35 2.51 21.97 -15.86
N ASN A 36 2.34 23.14 -15.21
CA ASN A 36 3.02 23.46 -13.95
C ASN A 36 2.31 22.90 -12.71
N LEU A 37 1.16 22.27 -12.89
CA LEU A 37 0.45 21.58 -11.82
C LEU A 37 1.15 20.25 -11.59
N VAL A 38 2.03 20.23 -10.59
CA VAL A 38 2.66 19.00 -10.12
C VAL A 38 1.57 18.13 -9.50
N ILE A 39 1.07 17.20 -10.31
CA ILE A 39 0.25 16.10 -9.86
C ILE A 39 1.09 15.29 -8.87
N THR A 40 0.92 15.58 -7.60
CA THR A 40 1.52 14.78 -6.53
C THR A 40 0.52 13.68 -6.30
N ASN A 41 0.75 12.53 -6.93
CA ASN A 41 -0.12 11.39 -6.77
C ASN A 41 -0.05 10.99 -5.28
N PRO A 42 -1.15 11.03 -4.50
CA PRO A 42 -1.12 10.54 -3.13
C PRO A 42 -0.83 9.04 -3.08
N LYS A 43 -0.55 8.35 -4.20
CA LYS A 43 0.06 7.01 -4.18
C LYS A 43 1.49 6.97 -3.66
N ASP A 44 2.15 8.10 -3.44
CA ASP A 44 3.33 8.19 -2.57
C ASP A 44 2.95 8.22 -1.07
N THR A 45 1.69 7.88 -0.73
CA THR A 45 1.27 7.59 0.65
C THR A 45 2.04 6.37 1.17
N ASP A 46 3.16 6.71 1.78
CA ASP A 46 3.75 6.10 2.95
C ASP A 46 4.27 4.66 2.76
N TYR A 47 5.39 4.56 2.05
CA TYR A 47 6.24 3.36 2.00
C TYR A 47 6.51 2.74 3.39
N TRP A 48 6.45 3.55 4.46
CA TRP A 48 6.60 3.07 5.83
C TRP A 48 5.45 2.18 6.29
N ILE A 49 4.20 2.50 5.95
CA ILE A 49 3.04 1.68 6.30
C ILE A 49 3.17 0.30 5.64
N TYR A 50 3.52 0.28 4.36
CA TYR A 50 3.74 -0.96 3.61
C TYR A 50 4.86 -1.78 4.25
N ARG A 51 5.98 -1.14 4.60
CA ARG A 51 7.15 -1.80 5.19
C ARG A 51 6.86 -2.36 6.59
N ILE A 52 6.12 -1.65 7.43
CA ILE A 52 5.72 -2.13 8.77
C ILE A 52 4.83 -3.37 8.65
N ILE A 53 3.83 -3.34 7.77
CA ILE A 53 2.90 -4.47 7.59
C ILE A 53 3.66 -5.70 7.11
N VAL A 54 4.53 -5.55 6.10
CA VAL A 54 5.34 -6.67 5.57
C VAL A 54 6.31 -7.20 6.63
N MET A 55 6.95 -6.33 7.43
CA MET A 55 7.82 -6.76 8.52
C MET A 55 7.07 -7.52 9.61
N MET A 56 5.90 -7.03 10.04
CA MET A 56 5.05 -7.69 11.04
C MET A 56 4.58 -9.07 10.57
N LEU A 57 4.14 -9.18 9.30
CA LEU A 57 3.73 -10.45 8.69
C LEU A 57 4.89 -11.44 8.59
N GLY A 58 6.06 -10.99 8.11
CA GLY A 58 7.25 -11.83 8.02
C GLY A 58 7.70 -12.33 9.39
N LEU A 59 7.68 -11.46 10.39
CA LEU A 59 8.07 -11.79 11.76
C LEU A 59 7.10 -12.80 12.39
N ALA A 60 5.79 -12.66 12.18
CA ALA A 60 4.79 -13.63 12.63
C ALA A 60 5.04 -15.02 12.03
N ILE A 61 5.34 -15.12 10.73
CA ILE A 61 5.66 -16.39 10.06
C ILE A 61 6.93 -17.00 10.66
N ILE A 62 7.99 -16.21 10.88
CA ILE A 62 9.24 -16.68 11.49
C ILE A 62 8.99 -17.23 12.90
N ILE A 63 8.21 -16.53 13.73
CA ILE A 63 7.85 -17.01 15.07
C ILE A 63 7.13 -18.36 15.00
N ILE A 64 6.18 -18.52 14.08
CA ILE A 64 5.45 -19.77 13.92
C ILE A 64 6.40 -20.91 13.53
N ILE A 65 7.31 -20.68 12.57
CA ILE A 65 8.31 -21.67 12.15
C ILE A 65 9.20 -22.07 13.33
N ILE A 66 9.72 -21.09 14.08
CA ILE A 66 10.58 -21.36 15.25
C ILE A 66 9.82 -22.15 16.32
N GLY A 67 8.57 -21.78 16.60
CA GLY A 67 7.71 -22.49 17.55
C GLY A 67 7.47 -23.94 17.13
N LEU A 68 7.24 -24.20 15.84
CA LEU A 68 7.05 -25.54 15.30
C LEU A 68 8.33 -26.38 15.40
N VAL A 69 9.49 -25.80 15.06
CA VAL A 69 10.79 -26.46 15.21
C VAL A 69 11.07 -26.79 16.68
N ALA A 70 10.81 -25.87 17.60
CA ALA A 70 10.98 -26.10 19.04
C ALA A 70 10.07 -27.23 19.54
N LEU A 71 8.79 -27.25 19.13
CA LEU A 71 7.86 -28.32 19.50
C LEU A 71 8.29 -29.68 18.96
N ALA A 72 8.80 -29.73 17.71
CA ALA A 72 9.33 -30.95 17.10
C ALA A 72 10.53 -31.51 17.87
N ILE A 73 11.47 -30.65 18.28
CA ILE A 73 12.68 -31.06 19.02
C ILE A 73 12.35 -31.51 20.45
N THR A 74 11.35 -30.90 21.10
CA THR A 74 11.01 -31.22 22.51
C THR A 74 10.22 -32.54 22.65
N GLY A 75 9.93 -33.25 21.55
CA GLY A 75 9.20 -34.52 21.57
C GLY A 75 7.74 -34.39 22.04
N LYS A 76 7.26 -33.17 22.29
CA LYS A 76 5.85 -32.81 22.58
C LYS A 76 5.10 -32.45 21.29
N GLY A 77 5.59 -32.94 20.15
CA GLY A 77 5.08 -32.61 18.83
C GLY A 77 3.65 -33.09 18.68
N THR A 78 2.76 -32.17 18.32
CA THR A 78 1.44 -32.47 17.79
C THR A 78 1.58 -33.44 16.62
N ASN A 79 0.65 -34.41 16.49
CA ASN A 79 0.60 -35.37 15.38
C ASN A 79 0.96 -34.71 14.04
N ASP A 80 1.77 -35.36 13.19
CA ASP A 80 2.26 -34.80 11.92
C ASP A 80 1.16 -34.16 11.06
N SER A 81 -0.06 -34.70 11.13
CA SER A 81 -1.26 -34.16 10.47
C SER A 81 -1.61 -32.71 10.89
N GLN A 82 -1.45 -32.37 12.17
CA GLN A 82 -1.72 -31.03 12.68
C GLN A 82 -0.66 -30.03 12.21
N LEU A 83 0.61 -30.45 12.14
CA LEU A 83 1.69 -29.62 11.57
C LEU A 83 1.40 -29.30 10.11
N VAL A 84 1.05 -30.31 9.30
CA VAL A 84 0.68 -30.14 7.88
C VAL A 84 -0.50 -29.18 7.74
N THR A 85 -1.51 -29.28 8.60
CA THR A 85 -2.68 -28.39 8.59
C THR A 85 -2.31 -26.94 8.87
N ILE A 86 -1.43 -26.69 9.86
CA ILE A 86 -0.94 -25.34 10.19
C ILE A 86 -0.17 -24.74 8.99
N PHE A 87 0.75 -25.51 8.41
CA PHE A 87 1.50 -25.07 7.23
C PHE A 87 0.60 -24.79 6.02
N ALA A 88 -0.38 -25.65 5.76
CA ALA A 88 -1.33 -25.47 4.67
C ALA A 88 -2.19 -24.22 4.87
N THR A 89 -2.64 -23.97 6.10
CA THR A 89 -3.46 -22.80 6.45
C THR A 89 -2.68 -21.49 6.24
N ILE A 90 -1.43 -21.43 6.70
CA ILE A 90 -0.56 -20.25 6.52
C ILE A 90 -0.24 -20.04 5.04
N SER A 91 0.10 -21.12 4.33
CA SER A 91 0.43 -21.05 2.90
C SER A 91 -0.76 -20.55 2.09
N SER A 92 -1.97 -21.06 2.38
CA SER A 92 -3.21 -20.59 1.74
C SER A 92 -3.48 -19.12 2.04
N GLY A 93 -3.28 -18.68 3.29
CA GLY A 93 -3.44 -17.28 3.68
C GLY A 93 -2.46 -16.34 2.96
N ALA A 94 -1.20 -16.76 2.84
CA ALA A 94 -0.16 -15.99 2.14
C ALA A 94 -0.44 -15.88 0.63
N ILE A 95 -0.87 -16.97 -0.01
CA ILE A 95 -1.28 -16.96 -1.43
C ILE A 95 -2.49 -16.04 -1.63
N GLY A 96 -3.49 -16.08 -0.74
CA GLY A 96 -4.65 -15.18 -0.78
C GLY A 96 -4.27 -13.71 -0.65
N ALA A 97 -3.34 -13.38 0.24
CA ALA A 97 -2.83 -12.01 0.39
C ALA A 97 -2.05 -11.53 -0.84
N LEU A 98 -1.22 -12.39 -1.45
CA LEU A 98 -0.52 -12.08 -2.71
C LEU A 98 -1.51 -11.89 -3.86
N ALA A 99 -2.54 -12.72 -3.95
CA ALA A 99 -3.61 -12.56 -4.94
C ALA A 99 -4.36 -11.23 -4.75
N GLY A 100 -4.63 -10.83 -3.51
CA GLY A 100 -5.20 -9.53 -3.18
C GLY A 100 -4.32 -8.35 -3.62
N LEU A 101 -3.00 -8.42 -3.37
CA LEU A 101 -2.04 -7.39 -3.77
C LEU A 101 -1.86 -7.29 -5.30
N LEU A 102 -1.91 -8.43 -5.98
CA LEU A 102 -1.78 -8.50 -7.44
C LEU A 102 -3.10 -8.23 -8.18
N SER A 103 -4.21 -8.13 -7.45
CA SER A 103 -5.51 -7.86 -8.05
C SER A 103 -5.53 -6.43 -8.62
N PRO A 104 -5.85 -6.25 -9.91
CA PRO A 104 -5.87 -4.93 -10.52
C PRO A 104 -6.92 -4.05 -9.82
N SER A 105 -6.54 -2.82 -9.48
CA SER A 105 -7.47 -1.87 -8.88
C SER A 105 -8.66 -1.64 -9.83
N PRO A 106 -9.91 -1.63 -9.32
CA PRO A 106 -11.09 -1.39 -10.15
C PRO A 106 -10.92 -0.08 -10.91
N LYS A 107 -10.98 -0.15 -12.24
CA LYS A 107 -11.07 1.04 -13.09
C LYS A 107 -12.51 1.55 -12.97
N LYS A 108 -12.70 2.70 -12.33
CA LYS A 108 -13.94 3.47 -12.44
C LYS A 108 -13.97 4.16 -13.80
#